data_AF-A0A2A5FA34-F1
#
_entry.id   AF-A0A2A5FA34-F1
#
_cell.length_a   1.000
_cell.length_b   1.000
_cell.length_c   1.000
_cell.angle_alpha   90.00
_cell.angle_beta   90.00
_cell.angle_gamma   90.00
#
_symmetry.space_group_name_H-M   'P 1'
#
loop_
_entity.id
_entity.type
_entity.pdbx_description
1 polymer ?
#
loop_
_entity_poly.entity_id
_entity_poly.type
_entity_poly.pdbx_seq_one_letter_code
_entity_poly.pdbx_strand_id
1 'polypeptide(L)'
;MHEFNLIIIMSIASSVGWTAAIYDDDLPLSIGYFVASLVGAFMASYMALWFLPQYGNVGVVLAALIGAISLTAVLRIFRKKKS
;
A
#
# COMPACT_ATOMS: atom_id res chain seq x y z
N MET A 1 -0.55 -17.62 -1.32
CA MET A 1 -0.15 -16.85 -0.11
C MET A 1 -0.81 -17.53 1.08
N HIS A 2 -0.07 -17.82 2.15
CA HIS A 2 -0.71 -18.30 3.39
C HIS A 2 -1.71 -17.24 3.89
N GLU A 3 -2.84 -17.66 4.44
CA GLU A 3 -3.89 -16.78 4.99
C GLU A 3 -3.32 -15.71 5.94
N PHE A 4 -2.30 -16.08 6.71
CA PHE A 4 -1.57 -15.19 7.61
C PHE A 4 -0.91 -13.99 6.88
N ASN A 5 -0.37 -14.19 5.68
CA ASN A 5 0.28 -13.12 4.92
C ASN A 5 -0.75 -12.12 4.39
N LEU A 6 -1.96 -12.58 4.05
CA LEU A 6 -3.04 -11.71 3.58
C LEU A 6 -3.50 -10.75 4.68
N ILE A 7 -3.67 -11.26 5.90
CA ILE A 7 -4.05 -10.43 7.06
C ILE A 7 -3.00 -9.34 7.27
N ILE A 8 -1.71 -9.70 7.26
CA ILE A 8 -0.62 -8.73 7.43
C ILE A 8 -0.63 -7.67 6.33
N ILE A 9 -0.75 -8.07 5.06
CA ILE A 9 -0.77 -7.14 3.92
C ILE A 9 -1.96 -6.17 4.05
N MET A 10 -3.15 -6.66 4.43
CA MET A 10 -4.32 -5.81 4.63
C MET A 10 -4.17 -4.86 5.82
N SER A 11 -3.56 -5.31 6.93
CA SER A 11 -3.26 -4.45 8.08
C SER A 11 -2.28 -3.34 7.72
N ILE A 12 -1.24 -3.64 6.95
CA ILE A 12 -0.26 -2.67 6.46
C ILE A 12 -0.94 -1.66 5.53
N ALA A 13 -1.67 -2.14 4.52
CA ALA A 13 -2.39 -1.29 3.58
C ALA A 13 -3.35 -0.35 4.32
N SER A 14 -4.16 -0.88 5.23
CA SER A 14 -5.11 -0.10 6.02
C SER A 14 -4.40 0.97 6.86
N SER A 15 -3.30 0.61 7.53
CA SER A 15 -2.54 1.55 8.36
C SER A 15 -2.00 2.71 7.51
N VAL A 16 -1.42 2.42 6.34
CA VAL A 16 -0.87 3.46 5.44
C VAL A 16 -1.98 4.30 4.82
N GLY A 17 -3.05 3.66 4.34
CA GLY A 17 -4.18 4.33 3.70
C GLY A 17 -4.90 5.29 4.63
N TRP A 18 -5.22 4.85 5.86
CA TRP A 18 -5.84 5.72 6.87
C TRP A 18 -4.92 6.85 7.31
N THR A 19 -3.62 6.57 7.48
CA THR A 19 -2.65 7.63 7.83
C THR A 19 -2.63 8.72 6.78
N ALA A 20 -2.67 8.39 5.50
CA ALA A 20 -2.75 9.39 4.43
C ALA A 20 -4.10 10.12 4.40
N ALA A 21 -5.20 9.40 4.61
CA ALA A 21 -6.57 9.93 4.58
C ALA A 21 -6.88 10.92 5.72
N ILE A 22 -6.25 10.78 6.89
CA ILE A 22 -6.49 11.69 8.04
C ILE A 22 -6.03 13.12 7.76
N TYR A 23 -5.09 13.33 6.84
CA TYR A 23 -4.55 14.66 6.52
C TYR A 23 -5.29 15.35 5.38
N ASP A 24 -6.40 14.80 4.89
CA ASP A 24 -7.15 15.34 3.76
C ASP A 24 -8.66 15.42 4.05
N ASP A 25 -9.23 16.60 3.80
CA ASP A 25 -10.66 16.90 4.06
C ASP A 25 -11.59 16.39 2.94
N ASP A 26 -11.02 15.93 1.82
CA ASP A 26 -11.76 15.54 0.62
C ASP A 26 -12.03 14.03 0.61
N LEU A 27 -13.25 13.65 0.98
CA LEU A 27 -13.69 12.25 1.14
C LEU A 27 -13.41 11.33 -0.07
N PRO A 28 -13.62 11.75 -1.34
CA PRO A 28 -13.26 10.95 -2.52
C PRO A 28 -11.76 10.66 -2.61
N LEU A 29 -10.92 11.60 -2.18
CA LEU A 29 -9.48 11.42 -2.20
C LEU A 29 -9.01 10.50 -1.06
N SER A 30 -9.62 10.62 0.11
CA SER A 30 -9.37 9.73 1.25
C SER A 30 -9.67 8.27 0.89
N ILE A 31 -10.76 8.03 0.16
CA ILE A 31 -11.04 6.71 -0.44
C ILE A 31 -9.95 6.32 -1.46
N GLY A 32 -9.52 7.26 -2.30
CA GLY A 32 -8.43 7.05 -3.25
C GLY A 32 -7.12 6.60 -2.59
N TYR A 33 -6.74 7.18 -1.44
CA TYR A 33 -5.57 6.74 -0.68
C TYR A 33 -5.73 5.33 -0.12
N PHE A 34 -6.93 4.98 0.36
CA PHE A 34 -7.21 3.65 0.86
C PHE A 34 -7.08 2.60 -0.26
N VAL A 35 -7.72 2.83 -1.40
CA VAL A 35 -7.64 1.94 -2.56
C VAL A 35 -6.21 1.85 -3.08
N ALA A 36 -5.50 2.97 -3.19
CA ALA A 36 -4.12 2.99 -3.66
C ALA A 36 -3.18 2.22 -2.72
N SER A 37 -3.36 2.36 -1.41
CA SER A 37 -2.54 1.63 -0.43
C SER A 37 -2.75 0.12 -0.52
N LEU A 38 -3.99 -0.34 -0.72
CA LEU A 38 -4.32 -1.76 -0.93
C LEU A 38 -3.69 -2.29 -2.21
N VAL A 39 -3.93 -1.63 -3.34
CA VAL A 39 -3.39 -2.05 -4.64
C VAL A 39 -1.87 -2.08 -4.58
N GLY A 40 -1.24 -1.04 -4.02
CA GLY A 40 0.21 -0.96 -3.86
C GLY A 40 0.78 -2.08 -3.00
N ALA A 41 0.16 -2.35 -1.84
CA ALA A 41 0.59 -3.40 -0.93
C ALA A 41 0.51 -4.79 -1.56
N PHE A 42 -0.62 -5.10 -2.22
CA PHE A 42 -0.83 -6.40 -2.87
C PHE A 42 0.11 -6.59 -4.06
N MET A 43 0.24 -5.58 -4.92
CA MET A 43 1.06 -5.66 -6.12
C MET A 43 2.55 -5.84 -5.76
N ALA A 44 3.05 -5.05 -4.80
CA ALA A 44 4.44 -5.18 -4.35
C ALA A 44 4.71 -6.50 -3.63
N SER A 45 3.77 -6.98 -2.80
CA SER A 45 3.86 -8.29 -2.15
C SER A 45 3.92 -9.44 -3.16
N TYR A 46 3.10 -9.37 -4.21
CA TYR A 46 3.09 -10.35 -5.29
C TYR A 46 4.42 -10.33 -6.06
N MET A 47 4.94 -9.14 -6.40
CA MET A 47 6.24 -9.01 -7.04
C MET A 47 7.37 -9.55 -6.15
N ALA A 48 7.34 -9.30 -4.84
CA ALA A 48 8.35 -9.81 -3.92
C ALA A 48 8.39 -11.35 -3.87
N LEU A 49 7.24 -12.01 -3.90
CA LEU A 49 7.19 -13.48 -3.98
C LEU A 49 7.80 -14.02 -5.28
N TRP A 50 7.69 -13.26 -6.37
CA TRP A 50 8.13 -13.70 -7.68
C TRP A 50 9.61 -13.43 -7.93
N PHE A 51 10.10 -12.24 -7.55
CA PHE A 51 11.48 -11.80 -7.79
C PHE A 51 12.45 -12.11 -6.65
N LEU A 52 11.94 -12.20 -5.43
CA LEU A 52 12.75 -12.30 -4.21
C LEU A 52 12.26 -13.44 -3.28
N PRO A 53 12.05 -14.66 -3.81
CA PRO A 53 11.49 -15.77 -3.02
C PRO A 53 12.37 -16.15 -1.83
N GLN A 54 13.69 -15.90 -1.88
CA GLN A 54 14.60 -16.21 -0.77
C GLN A 54 14.33 -15.43 0.53
N TYR A 55 13.60 -14.31 0.45
CA TYR A 55 13.26 -13.50 1.63
C TYR A 55 11.93 -13.91 2.30
N GLY A 56 11.21 -14.87 1.70
CA GLY A 56 9.98 -15.43 2.27
C GLY A 56 8.99 -14.37 2.76
N ASN A 57 8.51 -14.53 4.00
CA ASN A 57 7.50 -13.64 4.59
C ASN A 57 8.04 -12.25 4.92
N VAL A 58 9.33 -12.12 5.26
CA VAL A 58 9.95 -10.83 5.59
C VAL A 58 9.98 -9.93 4.36
N GLY A 59 10.33 -10.51 3.21
CA GLY A 59 10.30 -9.81 1.92
C GLY A 59 8.90 -9.32 1.55
N VAL A 60 7.87 -10.13 1.80
CA VAL A 60 6.46 -9.76 1.57
C VAL A 60 6.04 -8.58 2.43
N VAL A 61 6.36 -8.60 3.73
CA VAL A 61 6.00 -7.51 4.65
C VAL A 61 6.63 -6.18 4.22
N LEU A 62 7.94 -6.20 3.92
CA LEU A 62 8.66 -5.00 3.50
C LEU A 62 8.16 -4.49 2.15
N ALA A 63 7.91 -5.39 1.20
CA ALA A 63 7.39 -5.02 -0.11
C ALA A 63 5.97 -4.45 0.00
N ALA A 64 5.09 -5.04 0.82
CA ALA A 64 3.76 -4.51 1.08
C ALA A 64 3.81 -3.07 1.59
N LEU A 65 4.70 -2.80 2.56
CA LEU A 65 4.89 -1.48 3.14
C LEU A 65 5.37 -0.47 2.10
N ILE A 66 6.43 -0.82 1.35
CA ILE A 66 7.00 0.04 0.31
C ILE A 66 5.97 0.30 -0.80
N GLY A 67 5.26 -0.73 -1.24
CA GLY A 67 4.22 -0.63 -2.26
C GLY A 67 3.05 0.27 -1.84
N ALA A 68 2.57 0.11 -0.60
CA ALA A 68 1.51 0.95 -0.06
C ALA A 68 1.91 2.43 0.01
N ILE A 69 3.11 2.71 0.52
CA ILE A 69 3.63 4.08 0.67
C ILE A 69 3.90 4.72 -0.69
N SER A 70 4.50 3.99 -1.62
CA SER A 70 4.84 4.53 -2.94
C SER A 70 3.60 4.91 -3.74
N LEU A 71 2.58 4.04 -3.79
CA LEU A 71 1.35 4.34 -4.55
C LEU A 71 0.56 5.51 -3.94
N THR A 72 0.47 5.58 -2.61
CA THR A 72 -0.16 6.71 -1.90
C THR A 72 0.60 8.02 -2.08
N ALA A 73 1.93 7.99 -2.01
CA ALA A 73 2.77 9.16 -2.27
C ALA A 73 2.61 9.66 -3.71
N VAL A 74 2.59 8.76 -4.69
CA VAL A 74 2.35 9.08 -6.10
C VAL A 74 1.00 9.77 -6.27
N LEU A 75 -0.07 9.22 -5.68
CA LEU A 75 -1.41 9.82 -5.74
C LEU A 75 -1.43 11.24 -5.14
N ARG A 76 -0.71 11.46 -4.03
CA ARG A 76 -0.55 12.78 -3.40
C ARG A 76 0.20 13.78 -4.28
N ILE A 77 1.26 13.35 -4.96
CA ILE A 77 2.03 14.20 -5.90
C ILE A 77 1.16 14.58 -7.09
N PHE A 78 0.42 13.63 -7.66
CA PHE A 78 -0.49 13.90 -8.78
C PHE A 78 -1.59 14.90 -8.42
N ARG A 79 -2.14 14.84 -7.20
CA ARG A 79 -3.10 15.86 -6.74
C ARG A 79 -2.48 17.24 -6.65
N LYS A 80 -1.30 17.38 -6.04
CA LYS A 80 -0.61 18.68 -5.92
C LYS A 80 -0.33 19.34 -7.27
N LYS A 81 -0.17 18.55 -8.34
CA LYS A 81 0.03 19.06 -9.70
C LYS A 81 -1.27 19.54 -10.38
N LYS A 82 -2.43 19.08 -9.90
CA LYS A 82 -3.74 19.38 -10.49
C LYS A 82 -4.45 20.56 -9.80
N SER A 83 -4.09 20.85 -8.55
CA SER A 83 -4.51 22.06 -7.82
C SER A 83 -3.66 23.25 -8.21
#